data_AF-A0A561VPP0-F1
#
_entry.id   AF-A0A561VPP0-F1
#
_cell.length_a   1.000
_cell.length_b   1.000
_cell.length_c   1.000
_cell.angle_alpha   90.00
_cell.angle_beta   90.00
_cell.angle_gamma   90.00
#
_symmetry.space_group_name_H-M   'P 1'
#
loop_
_entity.id
_entity.type
_entity.pdbx_description
1 polymer ?
#
loop_
_entity_poly.entity_id
_entity_poly.type
_entity_poly.pdbx_seq_one_letter_code
_entity_poly.pdbx_strand_id
1 'polypeptide(L)'
;MRTADTVAAVQSVRSRALIAHATTVVVLVILFLAMYSRIDPTNTGPTASVGLLLPYLPLFVLGLPWSLSFWNDPYAYDGVASHVRLLVVLGPAMLNVVVHGLIRCIAVVARRVHGGTPGHGG
;
A
#
# COMPACT_ATOMS: atom_id res chain seq x y z
N MET A 1 -8.19 -30.29 19.58
CA MET A 1 -8.29 -28.96 20.24
C MET A 1 -7.16 -28.01 19.84
N ARG A 2 -5.88 -28.44 19.86
CA ARG A 2 -4.68 -27.62 19.53
C ARG A 2 -4.63 -26.95 18.14
N THR A 3 -5.42 -27.40 17.17
CA THR A 3 -5.41 -26.92 15.78
C THR A 3 -6.34 -25.74 15.51
N ALA A 4 -7.41 -25.56 16.29
CA ALA A 4 -8.33 -24.44 16.12
C ALA A 4 -7.70 -23.13 16.64
N ASP A 5 -6.99 -23.22 17.76
CA ASP A 5 -6.35 -22.08 18.43
C ASP A 5 -5.21 -21.48 17.57
N THR A 6 -4.44 -22.32 16.87
CA THR A 6 -3.36 -21.87 15.98
C THR A 6 -3.89 -21.16 14.75
N VAL A 7 -5.00 -21.62 14.16
CA VAL A 7 -5.62 -20.96 13.01
C VAL A 7 -6.17 -19.59 13.37
N ALA A 8 -6.85 -19.46 14.52
CA ALA A 8 -7.36 -18.18 15.01
C ALA A 8 -6.22 -17.18 15.29
N ALA A 9 -5.13 -17.64 15.90
CA ALA A 9 -3.95 -16.81 16.16
C ALA A 9 -3.29 -16.31 14.87
N VAL A 10 -3.13 -17.16 13.85
CA VAL A 10 -2.54 -16.76 12.56
C VAL A 10 -3.42 -15.74 11.85
N GLN A 11 -4.75 -15.90 11.90
CA GLN A 11 -5.67 -14.95 11.30
C GLN A 11 -5.63 -13.58 11.99
N SER A 12 -5.53 -13.54 13.32
CA SER A 12 -5.45 -12.27 14.06
C SER A 12 -4.15 -11.52 13.74
N VAL A 13 -3.02 -12.21 13.66
CA VAL A 13 -1.72 -11.62 13.29
C VAL A 13 -1.76 -11.04 11.88
N ARG A 14 -2.26 -11.81 10.89
CA ARG A 14 -2.41 -11.32 9.50
C ARG A 14 -3.32 -10.10 9.41
N SER A 15 -4.37 -10.06 10.24
CA SER A 15 -5.28 -8.91 10.30
C SER A 15 -4.58 -7.65 10.78
N ARG A 16 -3.84 -7.77 11.88
CA ARG A 16 -3.11 -6.66 12.49
C ARG A 16 -2.01 -6.18 11.57
N ALA A 17 -1.31 -7.09 10.87
CA ALA A 17 -0.30 -6.74 9.89
C ALA A 17 -0.89 -5.93 8.72
N LEU A 18 -2.05 -6.31 8.19
CA LEU A 18 -2.72 -5.55 7.12
C LEU A 18 -3.14 -4.16 7.59
N ILE A 19 -3.70 -4.05 8.80
CA ILE A 19 -4.10 -2.76 9.38
C ILE A 19 -2.85 -1.89 9.58
N ALA A 20 -1.78 -2.43 10.17
CA ALA A 20 -0.54 -1.71 10.37
C ALA A 20 0.06 -1.25 9.03
N HIS A 21 0.08 -2.10 8.01
CA HIS A 21 0.54 -1.74 6.67
C HIS A 21 -0.29 -0.61 6.07
N ALA A 22 -1.62 -0.71 6.10
CA ALA A 22 -2.53 0.32 5.60
C ALA A 22 -2.33 1.66 6.34
N THR A 23 -2.26 1.64 7.67
CA THR A 23 -2.02 2.82 8.50
C THR A 23 -0.66 3.44 8.17
N THR A 24 0.40 2.65 8.05
CA THR A 24 1.74 3.13 7.69
C THR A 24 1.72 3.80 6.32
N VAL A 25 1.08 3.20 5.31
CA VAL A 25 0.97 3.81 3.97
C VAL A 25 0.21 5.14 4.04
N VAL A 26 -0.92 5.20 4.74
CA VAL A 26 -1.70 6.44 4.89
C VAL A 26 -0.89 7.54 5.57
N VAL A 27 -0.22 7.23 6.69
CA VAL A 27 0.61 8.19 7.42
C VAL A 27 1.75 8.71 6.54
N LEU A 28 2.43 7.82 5.81
CA LEU A 28 3.52 8.21 4.92
C LEU A 28 3.03 9.04 3.72
N VAL A 29 1.86 8.73 3.15
CA VAL A 29 1.26 9.53 2.07
C VAL A 29 0.92 10.94 2.59
N ILE A 30 0.29 11.04 3.76
CA ILE A 30 -0.02 12.34 4.38
C ILE A 30 1.25 13.13 4.64
N LEU A 31 2.29 12.49 5.19
CA LEU A 31 3.59 13.12 5.44
C LEU A 31 4.23 13.58 4.13
N PHE A 32 4.22 12.76 3.09
CA PHE A 32 4.75 13.11 1.77
C PHE A 32 4.03 14.34 1.21
N LEU A 33 2.69 14.35 1.19
CA LEU A 33 1.90 15.46 0.66
C LEU A 33 2.10 16.74 1.48
N ALA A 34 2.17 16.61 2.81
CA ALA A 34 2.47 17.73 3.69
C ALA A 34 3.83 18.34 3.37
N MET A 35 4.88 17.53 3.20
CA MET A 35 6.21 18.01 2.84
C MET A 35 6.25 18.57 1.42
N TYR A 36 5.61 17.90 0.46
CA TYR A 36 5.53 18.30 -0.94
C TYR A 36 4.88 19.69 -1.09
N SER A 37 3.81 19.95 -0.34
CA SER A 37 3.11 21.24 -0.33
C SER A 37 3.94 22.42 0.22
N ARG A 38 5.06 22.14 0.89
CA ARG A 38 5.97 23.15 1.46
C ARG A 38 7.17 23.45 0.59
N ILE A 39 7.32 22.76 -0.53
CA ILE A 39 8.42 23.01 -1.46
C ILE A 39 8.16 24.35 -2.15
N ASP A 40 9.09 25.28 -1.94
CA ASP A 40 9.08 26.56 -2.64
C ASP A 40 9.37 26.30 -4.13
N PRO A 41 8.45 26.63 -5.04
CA PRO A 41 8.65 26.41 -6.47
C PRO A 41 9.79 27.26 -7.05
N THR A 42 10.22 28.32 -6.34
CA THR A 42 11.35 29.17 -6.74
C THR A 42 12.71 28.61 -6.29
N ASN A 43 12.71 27.65 -5.35
CA ASN A 43 13.92 26.99 -4.90
C ASN A 43 14.13 25.69 -5.69
N THR A 44 14.81 25.80 -6.84
CA THR A 44 15.13 24.67 -7.73
C THR A 44 16.52 24.09 -7.48
N GLY A 45 17.13 24.40 -6.33
CA GLY A 45 18.44 23.87 -5.98
C GLY A 45 18.44 22.33 -5.87
N PRO A 46 19.59 21.67 -6.07
CA PRO A 46 19.68 20.21 -6.05
C PRO A 46 19.24 19.57 -4.73
N THR A 47 19.15 20.35 -3.66
CA THR A 47 18.73 19.90 -2.32
C THR A 47 17.27 20.21 -1.99
N ALA A 48 16.55 20.97 -2.82
CA ALA A 48 15.22 21.49 -2.49
C ALA A 48 14.16 20.41 -2.23
N SER A 49 14.37 19.20 -2.76
CA SER A 49 13.45 18.05 -2.60
C SER A 49 14.05 16.90 -1.78
N VAL A 50 15.25 17.05 -1.20
CA VAL A 50 15.91 15.96 -0.45
C VAL A 50 15.06 15.51 0.74
N GLY A 51 14.34 16.43 1.38
CA GLY A 51 13.42 16.09 2.47
C GLY A 51 12.32 15.11 2.06
N LEU A 52 11.89 15.09 0.79
CA LEU A 52 10.86 14.16 0.31
C LEU A 52 11.34 12.71 0.26
N LEU A 53 12.65 12.48 0.22
CA LEU A 53 13.21 11.12 0.19
C LEU A 53 12.82 10.33 1.44
N LEU A 54 12.63 11.01 2.58
CA LEU A 54 12.31 10.38 3.86
C LEU A 54 10.97 9.62 3.82
N PRO A 55 9.84 10.23 3.42
CA PRO A 55 8.59 9.48 3.22
C PRO A 55 8.57 8.70 1.90
N TYR A 56 9.30 9.12 0.87
CA TYR A 56 9.30 8.46 -0.43
C TYR A 56 9.90 7.05 -0.40
N LEU A 57 11.09 6.88 0.19
CA LEU A 57 11.77 5.58 0.25
C LEU A 57 10.91 4.45 0.84
N PRO A 58 10.30 4.60 2.03
CA PRO A 58 9.44 3.56 2.58
C PRO A 58 8.19 3.35 1.71
N LEU A 59 7.57 4.40 1.15
CA LEU A 59 6.45 4.24 0.22
C LEU A 59 6.85 3.44 -1.02
N PHE A 60 8.02 3.71 -1.57
CA PHE A 60 8.56 3.00 -2.72
C PHE A 60 8.68 1.49 -2.43
N VAL A 61 9.30 1.13 -1.29
CA VAL A 61 9.46 -0.26 -0.85
C VAL A 61 8.11 -0.92 -0.60
N LEU A 62 7.19 -0.22 0.06
CA LEU A 62 5.84 -0.72 0.35
C LEU A 62 4.97 -0.86 -0.90
N GLY A 63 5.32 -0.19 -2.00
CA GLY A 63 4.65 -0.30 -3.30
C GLY A 63 5.20 -1.38 -4.23
N LEU A 64 6.29 -2.08 -3.86
CA LEU A 64 6.82 -3.18 -4.67
C LEU A 64 5.79 -4.31 -4.82
N PRO A 65 5.66 -4.93 -6.01
CA PRO A 65 6.52 -4.79 -7.19
C PRO A 65 6.12 -3.63 -8.13
N TRP A 66 5.00 -2.95 -7.90
CA TRP A 66 4.45 -1.94 -8.81
C TRP A 66 5.35 -0.71 -8.95
N SER A 67 6.16 -0.41 -7.93
CA SER A 67 7.15 0.68 -7.99
C SER A 67 8.32 0.40 -8.96
N LEU A 68 8.51 -0.85 -9.41
CA LEU A 68 9.67 -1.24 -10.23
C LEU A 68 9.73 -0.52 -11.58
N SER A 69 8.58 -0.18 -12.17
CA SER A 69 8.55 0.58 -13.43
C SER A 69 9.24 1.94 -13.29
N PHE A 70 9.07 2.61 -12.14
CA PHE A 70 9.75 3.88 -11.85
C PHE A 70 11.24 3.70 -11.56
N TRP A 71 11.64 2.56 -10.98
CA TRP A 71 13.06 2.25 -10.74
C TRP A 71 13.83 2.02 -12.04
N ASN A 72 13.21 1.32 -12.98
CA ASN A 72 13.85 0.99 -14.25
C ASN A 72 14.03 2.21 -15.16
N ASP A 73 13.09 3.15 -15.12
CA ASP A 73 13.19 4.41 -15.83
C ASP A 73 12.59 5.57 -14.99
N PRO A 74 13.42 6.24 -14.17
CA PRO A 74 12.95 7.33 -13.31
C PRO A 74 12.60 8.60 -14.09
N TYR A 75 13.03 8.72 -15.34
CA TYR A 75 12.78 9.88 -16.21
C TYR A 75 11.64 9.66 -17.20
N ALA A 76 11.05 8.44 -17.25
CA ALA A 76 9.88 8.11 -18.08
C ALA A 76 8.68 9.04 -17.88
N TYR A 77 8.65 9.74 -16.73
CA TYR A 77 7.57 10.64 -16.32
C TYR A 77 8.03 12.11 -16.30
N ASP A 78 9.11 12.45 -16.98
CA ASP A 78 9.47 13.85 -17.24
C ASP A 78 8.48 14.49 -18.22
N GLY A 79 8.01 15.70 -17.88
CA GLY A 79 7.03 16.42 -18.68
C GLY A 79 5.56 16.02 -18.47
N VAL A 80 5.23 14.99 -17.69
CA VAL A 80 3.83 14.72 -17.32
C VAL A 80 3.34 15.72 -16.27
N ALA A 81 2.03 15.95 -16.23
CA ALA A 81 1.41 16.81 -15.23
C ALA A 81 1.70 16.34 -13.79
N SER A 82 1.89 17.28 -12.86
CA SER A 82 2.33 17.00 -11.49
C SER A 82 1.43 16.00 -10.74
N HIS A 83 0.11 16.04 -10.98
CA HIS A 83 -0.82 15.09 -10.38
C HIS A 83 -0.63 13.65 -10.88
N VAL A 84 -0.25 13.47 -12.15
CA VAL A 84 0.10 12.16 -12.71
C VAL A 84 1.38 11.65 -12.08
N ARG A 85 2.39 12.52 -11.92
CA ARG A 85 3.64 12.17 -11.23
C ARG A 85 3.39 11.73 -9.78
N LEU A 86 2.50 12.41 -9.05
CA LEU A 86 2.10 12.00 -7.70
C LEU A 86 1.41 10.64 -7.68
N LEU A 87 0.54 10.34 -8.65
CA LEU A 87 -0.11 9.04 -8.77
C LEU A 87 0.89 7.91 -9.04
N VAL A 88 1.90 8.15 -9.87
CA VAL A 88 2.96 7.17 -10.16
C VAL A 88 3.84 6.92 -8.94
N VAL A 89 4.14 7.96 -8.16
CA VAL A 89 4.98 7.87 -6.97
C VAL A 89 4.25 7.22 -5.78
N LEU A 90 3.01 7.62 -5.52
CA LEU A 90 2.25 7.20 -4.32
C LEU A 90 1.33 6.00 -4.59
N GLY A 91 0.86 5.87 -5.83
CA GLY A 91 -0.11 4.87 -6.26
C GLY A 91 0.33 3.42 -6.00
N PRO A 92 1.58 3.02 -6.28
CA PRO A 92 2.07 1.66 -6.00
C PRO A 92 1.81 1.17 -4.57
N ALA A 93 2.11 2.00 -3.56
CA ALA A 93 1.89 1.66 -2.16
C ALA A 93 0.40 1.51 -1.82
N MET A 94 -0.43 2.43 -2.33
CA MET A 94 -1.88 2.38 -2.13
C MET A 94 -2.50 1.16 -2.83
N LEU A 95 -2.06 0.87 -4.06
CA LEU A 95 -2.48 -0.30 -4.82
C LEU A 95 -2.17 -1.60 -4.06
N ASN A 96 -0.99 -1.69 -3.46
CA ASN A 96 -0.63 -2.85 -2.64
C ASN A 96 -1.58 -3.07 -1.46
N VAL A 97 -1.92 -2.01 -0.72
CA VAL A 97 -2.89 -2.09 0.39
C VAL A 97 -4.25 -2.60 -0.12
N VAL A 98 -4.72 -2.05 -1.24
CA VAL A 98 -6.00 -2.42 -1.85
C VAL A 98 -5.99 -3.89 -2.28
N VAL A 99 -4.95 -4.35 -2.98
CA VAL A 99 -4.82 -5.74 -3.44
C VAL A 99 -4.81 -6.71 -2.26
N HIS A 100 -4.02 -6.45 -1.22
CA HIS A 100 -4.00 -7.30 -0.03
C HIS A 100 -5.36 -7.32 0.70
N GLY A 101 -6.03 -6.17 0.77
CA GLY A 101 -7.38 -6.05 1.32
C GLY A 101 -8.42 -6.86 0.53
N LEU A 102 -8.39 -6.77 -0.80
CA LEU A 102 -9.29 -7.49 -1.70
C LEU A 102 -9.08 -9.01 -1.61
N ILE A 103 -7.84 -9.48 -1.69
CA ILE A 103 -7.51 -10.91 -1.54
C ILE A 103 -8.09 -11.45 -0.23
N ARG A 104 -7.92 -10.68 0.85
CA ARG A 104 -8.44 -11.08 2.16
C ARG A 104 -9.97 -11.09 2.20
N CYS A 105 -10.62 -10.09 1.63
CA CYS A 105 -12.07 -10.02 1.52
C CYS A 105 -12.63 -11.23 0.76
N ILE A 106 -12.08 -11.51 -0.42
CA ILE A 106 -12.45 -12.67 -1.25
C ILE A 106 -12.27 -13.97 -0.46
N ALA A 107 -11.15 -14.14 0.24
CA ALA A 107 -10.91 -15.33 1.05
C ALA A 107 -11.91 -15.49 2.22
N VAL A 108 -12.37 -14.38 2.83
CA VAL A 108 -13.41 -14.41 3.87
C VAL A 108 -14.76 -14.82 3.27
N VAL A 109 -15.12 -14.24 2.14
CA VAL A 109 -16.39 -14.55 1.45
C VAL A 109 -16.42 -16.00 0.99
N ALA A 110 -15.35 -16.49 0.34
CA ALA A 110 -15.27 -17.87 -0.14
C ALA A 110 -15.45 -18.90 0.99
N ARG A 111 -14.86 -18.66 2.17
CA ARG A 111 -15.03 -19.54 3.34
C ARG A 111 -16.47 -19.58 3.86
N ARG A 112 -17.19 -18.46 3.82
CA ARG A 112 -18.60 -18.39 4.24
C ARG A 112 -19.50 -19.17 3.29
N VAL A 113 -19.25 -19.08 1.98
CA VAL A 113 -20.01 -19.80 0.95
C VAL A 113 -19.79 -21.31 1.07
N HIS A 114 -18.55 -21.78 1.24
CA HIS A 114 -18.23 -23.21 1.30
C HIS A 114 -18.51 -23.85 2.67
N GLY A 115 -18.49 -23.07 3.76
CA GLY A 115 -18.87 -23.56 5.09
C GLY A 115 -20.38 -23.58 5.33
N GLY A 116 -21.17 -23.07 4.38
CA GLY A 116 -22.62 -22.86 4.49
C GLY A 116 -23.51 -23.96 3.87
N THR A 117 -22.97 -25.10 3.45
CA THR A 117 -23.77 -26.27 3.04
C THR A 117 -23.81 -27.33 4.15
N PRO A 118 -24.66 -27.17 5.19
CA PRO A 118 -25.12 -28.31 5.95
C PRO A 118 -26.03 -29.14 5.04
N GLY A 119 -25.67 -30.41 4.86
CA GLY A 119 -26.53 -31.37 4.19
C GLY A 119 -27.93 -31.31 4.77
N HIS A 120 -28.91 -30.98 3.93
CA HIS A 120 -30.27 -31.38 4.17
C HIS A 120 -30.31 -32.89 4.03
N GLY A 121 -30.29 -33.57 5.18
CA GLY A 121 -30.80 -34.92 5.28
C GLY A 121 -32.29 -34.91 4.98
N GLY A 122 -32.70 -35.90 4.19
CA GLY A 122 -34.06 -36.17 3.74
C GLY A 122 -33.98 -37.25 2.68
#